data_AF-A0A5N6UW87-F1
#
_entry.id   AF-A0A5N6UW87-F1
#
_cell.length_a   1.000
_cell.length_b   1.000
_cell.length_c   1.000
_cell.angle_alpha   90.00
_cell.angle_beta   90.00
_cell.angle_gamma   90.00
#
_symmetry.space_group_name_H-M   'P 1'
#
loop_
_entity.id
_entity.type
_entity.pdbx_description
1 polymer ?
#
loop_
_entity_poly.entity_id
_entity_poly.type
_entity_poly.pdbx_seq_one_letter_code
_entity_poly.pdbx_strand_id
1 'polypeptide(L)' 'MSASIAPECNDIKERYDTCFLKWYSEKYLRGNTTSNDCEELFSKYKTCLNKALKEKGIDSMLEDARKGNSEMDTEHNRRS' A
#
# COMPACT_ATOMS: atom_id res chain seq x y z
N MET A 1 5.51 14.35 5.51
CA MET A 1 5.26 13.00 4.97
C MET A 1 6.32 12.06 5.53
N SER A 2 5.99 10.81 5.81
CA SER A 2 6.99 9.85 6.30
C SER A 2 7.95 9.46 5.19
N ALA A 3 9.22 9.24 5.54
CA ALA A 3 10.20 8.73 4.60
C ALA A 3 9.89 7.27 4.22
N SER A 4 10.23 6.90 2.99
CA SER A 4 10.27 5.50 2.55
C SER A 4 11.51 4.80 3.13
N ILE A 5 11.44 3.47 3.22
CA ILE A 5 12.59 2.61 3.56
C ILE A 5 13.73 2.72 2.54
N ALA A 6 13.39 3.13 1.32
CA ALA A 6 14.29 3.37 0.21
C ALA A 6 14.22 4.87 -0.16
N PRO A 7 15.30 5.65 0.09
CA PRO A 7 15.32 7.09 -0.19
C PRO A 7 14.95 7.44 -1.64
N GLU A 8 15.30 6.58 -2.59
CA GLU A 8 14.99 6.73 -4.01
C GLU A 8 13.48 6.66 -4.32
N CYS A 9 12.68 6.12 -3.41
CA CYS A 9 11.23 6.05 -3.56
C CYS A 9 10.49 7.21 -2.87
N ASN A 10 11.18 8.13 -2.18
CA ASN A 10 10.56 9.20 -1.38
C ASN A 10 9.66 10.12 -2.21
N ASP A 11 10.15 10.61 -3.36
CA ASP A 11 9.39 11.55 -4.20
C ASP A 11 8.08 10.93 -4.73
N ILE A 12 8.14 9.65 -5.12
CA ILE A 12 6.96 8.93 -5.62
C ILE A 12 6.01 8.61 -4.47
N LYS A 13 6.54 8.25 -3.30
CA LYS A 13 5.77 8.04 -2.07
C LYS A 13 4.99 9.28 -1.69
N GLU A 14 5.63 10.45 -1.65
CA GLU A 14 4.97 11.70 -1.27
C GLU A 14 3.82 12.06 -2.21
N ARG A 15 4.01 11.88 -3.53
CA ARG A 15 2.94 12.09 -4.52
C ARG A 15 1.78 11.13 -4.31
N TYR A 16 2.06 9.85 -4.09
CA TYR A 16 1.04 8.85 -3.81
C TYR A 16 0.30 9.16 -2.51
N ASP A 17 1.01 9.41 -1.41
CA ASP A 17 0.42 9.71 -0.10
C ASP A 17 -0.46 10.96 -0.16
N THR A 18 -0.03 12.01 -0.87
CA THR A 18 -0.84 13.23 -1.10
C THR A 18 -2.14 12.90 -1.82
N CYS A 19 -2.06 12.13 -2.91
CA CYS A 19 -3.23 11.71 -3.66
C CYS A 19 -4.18 10.86 -2.78
N PHE A 20 -3.61 9.88 -2.08
CA PHE A 20 -4.36 8.97 -1.23
C PHE A 20 -5.08 9.70 -0.10
N LEU A 21 -4.42 10.63 0.60
CA LEU A 21 -5.05 11.38 1.69
C LEU A 21 -6.21 12.25 1.21
N LYS A 22 -6.09 12.84 0.02
CA LYS A 22 -7.19 13.59 -0.61
C LYS A 22 -8.35 12.67 -0.96
N TRP A 23 -8.07 11.57 -1.66
CA TRP A 23 -9.08 10.56 -2.02
C TRP A 23 -9.77 9.98 -0.77
N TYR A 24 -9.00 9.65 0.25
CA TYR A 24 -9.49 9.08 1.50
C TYR A 24 -10.46 10.03 2.19
N SER A 25 -10.09 11.31 2.32
CA SER A 25 -10.90 12.33 2.99
C SER A 25 -12.13 12.75 2.19
N GLU A 26 -11.99 12.90 0.86
CA GLU A 26 -13.03 13.48 0.03
C GLU A 26 -13.98 12.46 -0.60
N LYS A 27 -13.54 11.20 -0.77
CA LYS A 27 -14.28 10.14 -1.46
C LYS A 27 -14.59 8.99 -0.51
N TYR A 28 -13.56 8.31 0.00
CA TYR A 28 -13.74 7.09 0.78
C TYR A 28 -14.58 7.31 2.04
N LEU A 29 -14.21 8.30 2.87
CA LEU A 29 -14.96 8.63 4.09
C LEU A 29 -16.38 9.17 3.82
N ARG A 30 -16.66 9.58 2.59
CA ARG A 30 -17.99 10.05 2.15
C ARG A 30 -18.80 8.96 1.44
N GLY A 31 -18.32 7.71 1.46
CA GLY A 31 -19.00 6.55 0.86
C GLY A 31 -18.82 6.40 -0.65
N ASN A 32 -17.94 7.18 -1.28
CA ASN A 32 -17.59 7.03 -2.69
C ASN A 32 -16.27 6.25 -2.81
N THR A 33 -16.35 4.99 -3.22
CA THR A 33 -15.21 4.06 -3.25
C THR A 33 -14.85 3.56 -4.65
N THR A 34 -15.57 4.00 -5.68
CA THR A 34 -15.39 3.50 -7.05
C THR A 34 -14.26 4.18 -7.82
N SER A 35 -13.66 5.25 -7.29
CA SER A 35 -12.61 5.98 -8.00
C SER A 35 -11.20 5.44 -7.68
N ASN A 36 -10.45 5.13 -8.72
CA ASN A 36 -9.06 4.68 -8.66
C ASN A 36 -8.08 5.83 -8.98
N ASP A 37 -8.32 6.99 -8.38
CA ASP A 37 -7.64 8.25 -8.74
C ASP A 37 -6.11 8.19 -8.54
N CYS A 38 -5.64 7.32 -7.65
CA CYS A 38 -4.22 7.21 -7.26
C CYS A 38 -3.55 5.92 -7.73
N GLU A 39 -4.22 5.10 -8.56
CA GLU A 39 -3.75 3.76 -8.94
C GLU A 39 -2.42 3.80 -9.71
N GLU A 40 -2.25 4.76 -10.62
CA GLU A 40 -1.01 4.91 -11.36
C GLU A 40 0.17 5.30 -10.45
N LEU A 41 -0.06 6.23 -9.52
CA LEU A 41 0.95 6.65 -8.54
C LEU A 41 1.31 5.50 -7.60
N PHE A 42 0.30 4.75 -7.16
CA PHE A 42 0.50 3.57 -6.32
C PHE A 42 1.33 2.52 -7.03
N SER A 43 1.02 2.22 -8.29
CA SER A 43 1.76 1.23 -9.08
C SER A 43 3.24 1.57 -9.22
N LYS A 44 3.55 2.86 -9.48
CA LYS A 44 4.93 3.36 -9.54
C LYS A 44 5.64 3.24 -8.18
N TYR A 45 4.99 3.66 -7.10
CA TYR A 45 5.53 3.55 -5.75
C TYR A 45 5.78 2.09 -5.36
N LYS A 46 4.78 1.21 -5.56
CA LYS A 46 4.84 -0.22 -5.27
C LYS A 46 5.98 -0.90 -6.02
N THR A 47 6.20 -0.55 -7.28
CA THR A 47 7.30 -1.09 -8.09
C THR A 47 8.67 -0.70 -7.50
N CYS A 48 8.84 0.57 -7.14
CA CYS A 48 10.06 1.07 -6.50
C CYS A 48 10.31 0.35 -5.16
N LEU A 49 9.27 0.30 -4.31
CA LEU A 49 9.35 -0.32 -2.99
C LEU A 49 9.69 -1.82 -3.07
N ASN A 50 9.02 -2.57 -3.94
CA ASN A 50 9.26 -4.00 -4.09
C ASN A 50 10.70 -4.33 -4.52
N LYS A 51 11.32 -3.47 -5.32
CA LYS A 51 12.74 -3.61 -5.68
C LYS A 51 13.62 -3.47 -4.44
N ALA A 52 13.42 -2.40 -3.66
CA ALA A 52 14.18 -2.14 -2.45
C ALA A 52 14.00 -3.22 -1.36
N LEU A 53 12.78 -3.78 -1.23
CA LEU A 53 12.49 -4.86 -0.29
C LEU A 53 13.27 -6.14 -0.63
N LYS A 54 13.36 -6.47 -1.92
CA LYS A 54 14.16 -7.62 -2.41
C LYS A 54 15.64 -7.41 -2.19
N GLU A 55 16.16 -6.22 -2.50
CA GLU A 55 17.59 -5.90 -2.28
C GLU A 55 17.98 -5.95 -0.80
N LYS A 56 17.04 -5.65 0.11
CA LYS A 56 17.22 -5.77 1.57
C LYS A 56 17.00 -7.19 2.11
N GLY A 57 16.52 -8.13 1.29
CA GLY A 57 16.29 -9.52 1.69
C GLY A 57 15.17 -9.72 2.72
N ILE A 58 14.25 -8.77 2.85
CA ILE A 58 13.11 -8.82 3.79
C ILE A 58 11.78 -9.17 3.11
N ASP A 59 11.80 -9.38 1.80
CA ASP A 59 10.61 -9.68 1.01
C ASP A 59 9.95 -11.00 1.44
N SER A 60 10.71 -12.08 1.67
CA SER A 60 10.13 -13.34 2.14
C SER A 60 9.43 -13.21 3.49
N MET A 61 10.07 -12.56 4.47
CA MET A 61 9.49 -12.34 5.80
C MET A 61 8.20 -11.51 5.72
N LEU A 62 8.18 -10.50 4.84
CA LEU A 62 7.00 -9.66 4.64
C LEU A 62 5.85 -10.44 3.99
N GLU A 63 6.15 -11.31 3.02
CA GLU A 63 5.13 -12.16 2.38
C GLU A 63 4.56 -13.20 3.35
N ASP A 64 5.39 -13.83 4.18
CA ASP A 64 4.93 -14.77 5.20
C ASP A 64 4.02 -14.09 6.23
N ALA A 65 4.40 -12.89 6.69
CA ALA A 65 3.58 -12.08 7.59
C ALA A 65 2.23 -11.69 6.95
N ARG A 66 2.21 -11.36 5.65
CA ARG A 66 0.98 -11.02 4.91
C ARG A 66 0.04 -12.22 4.77
N LYS A 67 0.58 -13.41 4.50
CA LYS A 67 -0.22 -14.64 4.35
C LYS A 67 -0.91 -15.04 5.66
N GLY A 68 -0.18 -14.99 6.78
CA GLY A 68 -0.75 -15.33 8.08
C GLY A 68 -2.00 -14.51 8.42
N ASN A 69 -2.03 -13.23 8.05
CA ASN A 69 -3.21 -12.38 8.29
C ASN A 69 -4.39 -12.72 7.36
N SER A 70 -4.11 -13.03 6.09
CA SER A 70 -5.14 -13.38 5.09
C SER A 70 -5.92 -14.64 5.48
N GLU A 71 -5.22 -15.65 6.04
CA GLU A 71 -5.86 -16.89 6.51
C GLU A 71 -6.81 -16.61 7.68
N MET A 72 -6.41 -15.74 8.62
CA MET A 72 -7.23 -15.32 9.76
C MET A 72 -8.44 -14.48 9.32
N ASP A 73 -8.25 -13.53 8.41
CA ASP A 73 -9.34 -12.68 7.89
C ASP A 73 -10.38 -13.50 7.12
N THR A 74 -9.93 -14.48 6.33
CA THR A 74 -10.81 -15.38 5.57
C THR A 74 -11.64 -16.28 6.49
N GLU A 75 -11.03 -16.76 7.57
CA GLU A 75 -11.74 -17.56 8.57
C GLU A 75 -12.76 -16.71 9.35
N HIS A 76 -12.42 -15.47 9.69
CA HIS A 76 -13.33 -14.55 10.37
C HIS A 76 -14.55 -14.19 9.49
N ASN A 77 -14.32 -13.86 8.21
CA ASN A 77 -15.41 -13.51 7.27
C ASN A 77 -16.30 -14.72 6.89
N ARG A 78 -15.81 -15.96 7.02
CA ARG A 78 -16.63 -17.17 6.85
C ARG A 78 -17.55 -17.46 8.04
N ARG A 79 -17.25 -16.88 9.22
CA ARG A 79 -18.02 -17.08 10.45
C ARG A 79 -19.05 -15.98 10.71
N SER A 80 -19.07 -14.92 9.89
CA SER A 80 -19.99 -13.79 10.00
C SER A 80 -21.17 -13.88 9.04
#